data_AF-A0A1Y1KWK3-F1
#
_entry.id   AF-A0A1Y1KWK3-F1
#
_cell.length_a   1.000
_cell.length_b   1.000
_cell.length_c   1.000
_cell.angle_alpha   90.00
_cell.angle_beta   90.00
_cell.angle_gamma   90.00
#
_symmetry.space_group_name_H-M   'P 1'
#
loop_
_entity.id
_entity.type
_entity.pdbx_description
1 polymer ?
#
loop_
_entity_poly.entity_id
_entity_poly.type
_entity_poly.pdbx_seq_one_letter_code
_entity_poly.pdbx_strand_id
1 'polypeptide(L)'
;KPLKHLLTEIVFEVRYNFLGMLSVLDDLVLQEKENSEELLMSNGKIALITGGTRGIGAQVVRKLLQRDLHVIIGCRNVEAGQKLCEIYRAKGVRTGSFDVQHLDLNSLSSVRAFAKVIKEKYPRINILINNGEQVGNWYVNNSCRFSRYYVWSI
;
A
#
# COMPACT_ATOMS: atom_id res chain seq x y z
N LYS A 1 -3.92 -46.08 -30.70
CA LYS A 1 -3.49 -44.73 -30.24
C LYS A 1 -2.13 -44.92 -29.57
N PRO A 2 -1.03 -44.37 -30.12
CA PRO A 2 0.28 -44.92 -29.82
C PRO A 2 0.84 -44.37 -28.49
N LEU A 3 1.47 -45.27 -27.75
CA LEU A 3 2.10 -45.10 -26.42
C LEU A 3 2.96 -43.82 -26.27
N LYS A 4 3.46 -43.29 -27.39
CA LYS A 4 4.25 -42.06 -27.46
C LYS A 4 3.47 -40.81 -27.01
N HIS A 5 2.17 -40.71 -27.32
CA HIS A 5 1.37 -39.57 -26.87
C HIS A 5 1.09 -39.63 -25.37
N LEU A 6 0.80 -40.83 -24.85
CA LEU A 6 0.56 -41.06 -23.42
C LEU A 6 1.80 -40.71 -22.59
N LEU A 7 2.99 -41.12 -23.05
CA LEU A 7 4.26 -40.76 -22.40
C LEU A 7 4.51 -39.26 -22.44
N THR A 8 4.16 -38.59 -23.54
CA THR A 8 4.34 -37.14 -23.67
C THR A 8 3.43 -36.39 -22.70
N GLU A 9 2.16 -36.80 -22.56
CA GLU A 9 1.23 -36.25 -21.57
C GLU A 9 1.72 -36.43 -20.13
N ILE A 10 2.17 -37.65 -19.78
CA ILE A 10 2.71 -37.93 -18.44
C ILE A 10 3.94 -37.07 -18.14
N VAL A 11 4.86 -36.92 -19.10
CA VAL A 11 6.05 -36.07 -18.94
C VAL A 11 5.66 -34.61 -18.77
N PHE A 12 4.66 -34.12 -19.51
CA PHE A 12 4.15 -32.76 -19.37
C PHE A 12 3.53 -32.52 -17.99
N GLU A 13 2.66 -33.43 -17.52
CA GLU A 13 2.02 -33.35 -16.22
C GLU A 13 3.05 -33.36 -15.08
N VAL A 14 4.03 -34.26 -15.13
CA VAL A 14 5.10 -34.30 -14.11
C VAL A 14 5.91 -33.00 -14.12
N ARG A 15 6.23 -32.47 -15.30
CA ARG A 15 7.00 -31.22 -15.42
C ARG A 15 6.21 -30.01 -14.94
N TYR A 16 4.93 -29.91 -15.24
CA TYR A 16 4.08 -28.80 -14.80
C TYR A 16 3.81 -28.85 -13.30
N ASN A 17 3.54 -30.02 -12.73
CA ASN A 17 3.40 -30.18 -11.28
C ASN A 17 4.70 -29.84 -10.55
N PHE A 18 5.85 -30.22 -11.12
CA PHE A 18 7.15 -29.87 -10.55
C PHE A 18 7.43 -28.36 -10.61
N LEU A 19 7.20 -27.72 -11.76
CA LEU A 19 7.35 -26.26 -11.89
C LEU A 19 6.38 -25.49 -10.98
N GLY A 20 5.15 -25.96 -10.83
CA GLY A 20 4.17 -25.39 -9.91
C GLY A 20 4.61 -25.52 -8.45
N MET A 21 5.13 -26.69 -8.06
CA MET A 21 5.67 -26.91 -6.72
C MET A 21 6.90 -26.03 -6.45
N LEU A 22 7.81 -25.90 -7.43
CA LEU A 22 8.95 -24.98 -7.31
C LEU A 22 8.49 -23.53 -7.15
N SER A 23 7.49 -23.08 -7.91
CA SER A 23 6.93 -21.73 -7.77
C SER A 23 6.30 -21.50 -6.40
N VAL A 24 5.58 -22.48 -5.85
CA VAL A 24 4.99 -22.39 -4.51
C VAL A 24 6.09 -22.38 -3.43
N LEU A 25 7.14 -23.18 -3.59
CA LEU A 25 8.28 -23.17 -2.67
C LEU A 25 9.03 -21.84 -2.73
N ASP A 26 9.25 -21.30 -3.92
CA ASP A 26 9.84 -19.98 -4.10
C ASP A 26 8.96 -18.89 -3.45
N ASP A 27 7.64 -18.91 -3.66
CA ASP A 27 6.72 -17.97 -3.00
C ASP A 27 6.73 -18.10 -1.47
N LEU A 28 6.81 -19.33 -0.94
CA LEU A 28 6.89 -19.58 0.51
C LEU A 28 8.22 -19.10 1.10
N VAL A 29 9.33 -19.33 0.39
CA VAL A 29 10.69 -18.91 0.82
C VAL A 29 10.86 -17.40 0.66
N LEU A 30 10.27 -16.78 -0.35
CA LEU A 30 10.32 -15.33 -0.60
C LEU A 30 9.35 -14.56 0.31
N GLN A 31 8.19 -15.13 0.70
CA GLN A 31 7.27 -14.49 1.64
C GLN A 31 7.92 -14.15 2.98
N GLU A 32 8.84 -14.98 3.47
CA GLU A 32 9.61 -14.64 4.69
C GLU A 32 10.60 -13.51 4.46
N LYS A 33 11.22 -13.42 3.27
CA LYS A 33 12.23 -12.39 2.98
C LYS A 33 11.63 -11.02 2.64
N GLU A 34 10.55 -10.96 1.85
CA GLU A 34 9.95 -9.68 1.44
C GLU A 34 9.06 -9.04 2.53
N ASN A 35 8.40 -9.84 3.37
CA ASN A 35 7.71 -9.30 4.56
C ASN A 35 8.69 -8.68 5.59
N SER A 36 9.97 -9.01 5.44
CA SER A 36 11.10 -8.54 6.22
C SER A 36 11.92 -7.45 5.51
N GLU A 37 11.35 -6.74 4.53
CA GLU A 37 11.80 -5.38 4.20
C GLU A 37 11.61 -4.52 5.45
N GLU A 38 12.64 -4.57 6.29
CA GLU A 38 12.84 -3.76 7.46
C GLU A 38 12.83 -2.32 6.96
N LEU A 39 11.66 -1.68 6.97
CA LEU A 39 11.57 -0.23 6.98
C LEU A 39 12.34 0.20 8.23
N LEU A 40 13.65 0.36 8.06
CA LEU A 40 14.63 0.79 9.06
C LEU A 40 14.03 2.00 9.74
N MET A 41 14.22 2.09 11.07
CA MET A 41 13.80 3.26 11.86
C MET A 41 14.18 4.52 11.09
N SER A 42 13.17 5.23 10.60
CA SER A 42 13.37 6.34 9.69
C SER A 42 12.96 7.63 10.37
N ASN A 43 13.59 7.86 11.52
CA ASN A 43 13.38 9.03 12.35
C ASN A 43 13.49 10.29 11.48
N GLY A 44 12.48 11.15 11.58
CA GLY A 44 12.43 12.40 10.82
C GLY A 44 12.03 12.28 9.35
N LYS A 45 11.70 11.09 8.83
CA LYS A 45 11.08 10.96 7.50
C LYS A 45 9.58 11.28 7.56
N ILE A 46 9.10 11.93 6.50
CA ILE A 46 7.71 12.30 6.31
C ILE A 46 7.07 11.36 5.29
N ALA A 47 5.99 10.68 5.69
CA ALA A 47 5.18 9.84 4.83
C ALA A 47 3.79 10.48 4.63
N LEU A 48 3.40 10.69 3.38
CA LEU A 48 2.06 11.13 3.01
C LEU A 48 1.25 9.93 2.52
N ILE A 49 0.09 9.68 3.12
CA ILE A 49 -0.84 8.62 2.71
C ILE A 49 -2.20 9.20 2.39
N THR A 50 -2.74 8.86 1.22
CA THR A 50 -4.14 9.15 0.85
C THR A 50 -5.03 7.97 1.28
N GLY A 51 -6.21 8.23 1.87
CA GLY A 51 -7.12 7.16 2.27
C GLY A 51 -6.66 6.31 3.47
N GLY A 52 -5.89 6.89 4.41
CA GLY A 52 -5.29 6.16 5.54
C GLY A 52 -6.20 5.86 6.74
N THR A 53 -7.51 6.08 6.66
CA THR A 53 -8.42 6.00 7.84
C THR A 53 -9.09 4.64 8.03
N ARG A 54 -9.01 3.73 7.06
CA ARG A 54 -9.66 2.40 7.09
C ARG A 54 -8.82 1.34 6.38
N GLY A 55 -9.21 0.07 6.55
CA GLY A 55 -8.64 -1.06 5.81
C GLY A 55 -7.12 -1.17 5.92
N ILE A 56 -6.48 -1.44 4.78
CA ILE A 56 -5.02 -1.55 4.66
C ILE A 56 -4.34 -0.23 5.04
N GLY A 57 -4.87 0.91 4.57
CA GLY A 57 -4.31 2.24 4.87
C GLY A 57 -4.17 2.53 6.35
N ALA A 58 -5.15 2.13 7.17
CA ALA A 58 -5.09 2.28 8.62
C ALA A 58 -3.93 1.46 9.23
N GLN A 59 -3.75 0.21 8.79
CA GLN A 59 -2.63 -0.61 9.27
C GLN A 59 -1.28 -0.06 8.81
N VAL A 60 -1.20 0.49 7.60
CA VAL A 60 -0.02 1.18 7.09
C VAL A 60 0.31 2.39 7.97
N VAL A 61 -0.68 3.25 8.29
CA VAL A 61 -0.48 4.38 9.23
C VAL A 61 0.08 3.89 10.55
N ARG A 62 -0.50 2.84 11.14
CA ARG A 62 0.00 2.26 12.40
C ARG A 62 1.46 1.83 12.29
N LYS A 63 1.83 1.13 11.22
CA LYS A 63 3.19 0.61 10.99
C LYS A 63 4.21 1.71 10.72
N LEU A 64 3.81 2.82 10.10
CA LEU A 64 4.66 3.99 9.90
C LEU A 64 4.87 4.76 11.21
N LEU A 65 3.81 4.95 12.00
CA LEU A 65 3.93 5.59 13.32
C LEU A 65 4.84 4.80 14.26
N GLN A 66 4.70 3.47 14.29
CA GLN A 66 5.56 2.60 15.09
C GLN A 66 7.06 2.73 14.75
N ARG A 67 7.38 3.20 13.54
CA ARG A 67 8.74 3.39 13.03
C ARG A 67 9.25 4.83 13.15
N ASP A 68 8.57 5.64 13.94
CA ASP A 68 8.95 7.01 14.25
C ASP A 68 8.90 7.99 13.06
N LEU A 69 8.04 7.72 12.06
CA LEU A 69 7.79 8.66 10.97
C LEU A 69 6.78 9.74 11.38
N HIS A 70 6.85 10.87 10.67
CA HIS A 70 5.76 11.83 10.61
C HIS A 70 4.79 11.42 9.49
N VAL A 71 3.55 11.07 9.84
CA VAL A 71 2.55 10.54 8.91
C VAL A 71 1.47 11.58 8.62
N ILE A 72 1.43 12.07 7.39
CA ILE A 72 0.38 12.95 6.89
C ILE A 72 -0.74 12.07 6.31
N ILE A 73 -1.95 12.19 6.84
CA ILE A 73 -3.11 11.39 6.46
C ILE A 73 -4.09 12.28 5.70
N GLY A 74 -4.19 12.08 4.39
CA GLY A 74 -5.19 12.72 3.55
C GLY A 74 -6.49 11.92 3.55
N CYS A 75 -7.58 12.47 4.08
CA CYS A 75 -8.89 11.82 4.08
C CYS A 75 -10.07 12.80 4.11
N ARG A 76 -11.26 12.32 3.72
CA ARG A 76 -12.51 13.12 3.73
C ARG A 76 -12.94 13.53 5.14
N ASN A 77 -12.90 12.61 6.10
CA ASN A 77 -13.29 12.87 7.48
C ASN A 77 -12.04 12.97 8.35
N VAL A 78 -11.64 14.21 8.67
CA VAL A 78 -10.45 14.52 9.49
C VAL A 78 -10.59 13.98 10.92
N GLU A 79 -11.77 14.12 11.51
CA GLU A 79 -12.07 13.64 12.87
C GLU A 79 -11.89 12.12 12.98
N ALA A 80 -12.32 11.37 11.96
CA ALA A 80 -12.11 9.92 11.90
C ALA A 80 -10.62 9.54 11.87
N GLY A 81 -9.79 10.31 11.16
CA GLY A 81 -8.34 10.11 11.14
C GLY A 81 -7.67 10.44 12.48
N GLN A 82 -8.13 11.48 13.17
CA GLN A 82 -7.65 11.83 14.51
C GLN A 82 -7.98 10.72 15.52
N LYS A 83 -9.25 10.29 15.57
CA LYS A 83 -9.71 9.17 16.42
C LYS A 83 -8.94 7.89 16.16
N LEU A 84 -8.63 7.59 14.89
CA LEU A 84 -7.80 6.42 14.54
C LEU A 84 -6.42 6.48 15.20
N CYS A 85 -5.77 7.65 15.14
CA CYS A 85 -4.44 7.84 15.73
C CYS A 85 -4.50 7.77 17.26
N GLU A 86 -5.53 8.33 17.89
CA GLU A 86 -5.78 8.21 19.34
C GLU A 86 -5.94 6.74 19.77
N ILE A 87 -6.71 5.94 19.01
CA ILE A 87 -6.84 4.50 19.25
C ILE A 87 -5.48 3.80 19.17
N TYR A 88 -4.61 4.19 18.24
CA TYR A 88 -3.25 3.64 18.17
C TYR A 88 -2.37 4.05 19.34
N ARG A 89 -2.49 5.29 19.84
CA ARG A 89 -1.82 5.70 21.08
C ARG A 89 -2.28 4.86 22.26
N ALA A 90 -3.59 4.67 22.43
CA ALA A 90 -4.16 3.82 23.48
C ALA A 90 -3.70 2.35 23.38
N LYS A 91 -3.46 1.86 22.16
CA LYS A 91 -2.93 0.52 21.87
C LYS A 91 -1.40 0.41 21.93
N GLY A 92 -0.71 1.42 22.48
CA GLY A 92 0.72 1.35 22.80
C GLY A 92 1.68 1.85 21.71
N VAL A 93 1.18 2.51 20.64
CA VAL A 93 2.07 3.19 19.68
C VAL A 93 2.59 4.48 20.30
N ARG A 94 3.85 4.51 20.73
CA ARG A 94 4.46 5.65 21.44
C ARG A 94 5.37 6.54 20.58
N THR A 95 5.77 6.06 19.41
CA THR A 95 6.67 6.74 18.47
C THR A 95 5.91 7.42 17.34
N GLY A 96 6.61 8.28 16.59
CA GLY A 96 6.10 8.96 15.40
C GLY A 96 5.14 10.09 15.73
N SER A 97 4.78 10.85 14.72
CA SER A 97 3.78 11.93 14.80
C SER A 97 2.85 11.88 13.61
N PHE A 98 1.70 12.55 13.69
CA PHE A 98 0.73 12.55 12.61
C PHE A 98 0.14 13.93 12.38
N ASP A 99 -0.30 14.16 11.14
CA ASP A 99 -1.12 15.31 10.75
C ASP A 99 -2.25 14.80 9.86
N VAL A 100 -3.49 15.19 10.17
CA VAL A 100 -4.65 14.75 9.39
C VAL A 100 -5.18 15.94 8.61
N GLN A 101 -5.23 15.79 7.30
CA GLN A 101 -5.54 16.85 6.37
C GLN A 101 -6.73 16.44 5.49
N HIS A 102 -7.65 17.38 5.24
CA HIS A 102 -8.83 17.11 4.43
C HIS A 102 -8.43 16.85 2.97
N LEU A 103 -8.81 15.69 2.45
CA LEU A 103 -8.60 15.31 1.06
C LEU A 103 -9.79 14.53 0.54
N ASP A 104 -10.47 15.09 -0.46
CA ASP A 104 -11.43 14.39 -1.30
C ASP A 104 -10.85 14.17 -2.70
N LEU A 105 -10.60 12.90 -3.05
CA LEU A 105 -10.03 12.52 -4.34
C LEU A 105 -11.04 12.63 -5.50
N ASN A 106 -12.34 12.74 -5.19
CA ASN A 106 -13.37 12.96 -6.20
C ASN A 106 -13.46 14.44 -6.62
N SER A 107 -12.71 15.33 -5.96
CA SER A 107 -12.75 16.76 -6.19
C SER A 107 -11.37 17.32 -6.51
N LEU A 108 -11.13 17.68 -7.77
CA LEU A 108 -9.86 18.28 -8.19
C LEU A 108 -9.55 19.60 -7.47
N SER A 109 -10.58 20.36 -7.06
CA SER A 109 -10.37 21.55 -6.22
C SER A 109 -9.88 21.17 -4.82
N SER A 110 -10.43 20.10 -4.22
CA SER A 110 -9.92 19.57 -2.95
C SER A 110 -8.47 19.09 -3.09
N VAL A 111 -8.14 18.37 -4.17
CA VAL A 111 -6.77 17.88 -4.41
C VAL A 111 -5.79 19.04 -4.55
N ARG A 112 -6.15 20.09 -5.30
CA ARG A 112 -5.32 21.29 -5.45
C ARG A 112 -5.13 22.04 -4.13
N ALA A 113 -6.20 22.22 -3.36
CA ALA A 113 -6.14 22.86 -2.05
C ALA A 113 -5.24 22.07 -1.09
N PHE A 114 -5.41 20.75 -1.05
CA PHE A 114 -4.56 19.85 -0.28
C PHE A 114 -3.09 19.97 -0.69
N ALA A 115 -2.78 19.87 -1.97
CA ALA A 115 -1.41 19.97 -2.47
C ALA A 115 -0.75 21.31 -2.11
N LYS A 116 -1.52 22.42 -2.14
CA LYS A 116 -1.04 23.73 -1.72
C LYS A 116 -0.66 23.74 -0.24
N VAL A 117 -1.57 23.28 0.64
CA VAL A 117 -1.31 23.20 2.09
C VAL A 117 -0.09 22.34 2.39
N ILE A 118 0.01 21.18 1.73
CA ILE A 118 1.14 20.27 1.92
C ILE A 118 2.46 20.90 1.46
N LYS A 119 2.47 21.56 0.31
CA LYS A 119 3.68 22.22 -0.21
C LYS A 119 4.14 23.39 0.66
N GLU A 120 3.20 24.11 1.28
CA GLU A 120 3.49 25.22 2.19
C GLU A 120 4.00 24.73 3.55
N LYS A 121 3.41 23.67 4.09
CA LYS A 121 3.71 23.16 5.44
C LYS A 121 4.90 22.20 5.48
N TYR A 122 5.12 21.45 4.40
CA TYR A 122 6.12 20.38 4.34
C TYR A 122 7.07 20.61 3.16
N PRO A 123 8.33 21.03 3.43
CA PRO A 123 9.30 21.29 2.37
C PRO A 123 9.74 20.03 1.63
N ARG A 124 9.53 18.85 2.23
CA ARG A 124 9.86 17.55 1.65
C ARG A 124 8.85 16.49 2.08
N ILE A 125 8.56 15.56 1.18
CA ILE A 125 7.90 14.28 1.46
C ILE A 125 8.89 13.18 1.07
N ASN A 126 9.11 12.21 1.96
CA ASN A 126 10.00 11.08 1.69
C ASN A 126 9.27 9.90 1.07
N ILE A 127 8.01 9.68 1.46
CA ILE A 127 7.20 8.53 1.04
C ILE A 127 5.82 9.04 0.66
N LEU A 128 5.31 8.64 -0.51
CA LEU A 128 3.95 8.91 -0.95
C LEU A 128 3.20 7.60 -1.15
N ILE A 129 2.13 7.38 -0.40
CA ILE A 129 1.30 6.17 -0.46
C ILE A 129 -0.06 6.53 -1.02
N ASN A 130 -0.31 6.13 -2.27
CA ASN A 130 -1.61 6.29 -2.92
C ASN A 130 -2.53 5.14 -2.52
N ASN A 131 -3.31 5.33 -1.46
CA ASN A 131 -4.23 4.32 -0.90
C ASN A 131 -5.70 4.81 -0.94
N GLY A 132 -6.00 5.81 -1.77
CA GLY A 132 -7.37 6.25 -2.00
C GLY A 132 -8.08 5.42 -3.07
N GLU A 133 -9.05 4.61 -2.66
CA GLU A 133 -9.92 3.89 -3.59
C GLU A 133 -10.96 4.84 -4.21
N GLN A 134 -10.99 4.91 -5.55
CA GLN A 134 -12.12 5.45 -6.31
C GLN A 134 -12.84 4.27 -6.98
N VAL A 135 -14.02 3.89 -6.47
CA VAL A 135 -14.94 2.99 -7.18
C VAL A 135 -16.07 3.86 -7.73
N GLY A 136 -15.84 4.47 -8.88
CA GLY A 136 -16.89 5.04 -9.74
C GLY A 136 -17.13 4.10 -10.93
N ASN A 137 -18.34 4.07 -11.49
CA ASN A 137 -18.63 3.33 -12.72
C ASN A 137 -17.61 3.70 -13.82
N TRP A 138 -16.66 2.81 -14.06
CA TRP A 138 -15.64 2.98 -15.09
C TRP A 138 -16.28 2.74 -16.45
N TYR A 139 -16.60 3.80 -17.18
CA TYR A 139 -16.66 3.70 -18.63
C TYR A 139 -15.25 3.36 -19.11
N VAL A 140 -15.06 2.10 -19.51
CA VAL A 140 -13.80 1.58 -20.03
C VAL A 140 -13.53 2.25 -21.37
N ASN A 141 -12.68 3.27 -21.39
CA ASN A 141 -11.96 3.63 -22.60
C ASN A 141 -10.59 2.94 -22.55
N ASN A 142 -10.44 1.93 -23.41
CA ASN A 142 -9.28 1.06 -23.48
C ASN A 142 -8.03 1.83 -23.91
N SER A 143 -7.15 2.18 -22.97
CA SER A 143 -5.75 2.51 -23.32
C SER A 143 -4.72 2.36 -22.20
N CYS A 144 -5.04 1.89 -20.99
CA CYS A 144 -4.02 1.60 -19.99
C CYS A 144 -4.34 0.37 -19.14
N ARG A 145 -3.47 -0.64 -19.25
CA ARG A 145 -3.54 -1.90 -18.53
C ARG A 145 -2.65 -1.77 -17.28
N PHE A 146 -3.23 -1.53 -16.11
CA PHE A 146 -2.48 -1.51 -14.85
C PHE A 146 -2.60 -2.87 -14.14
N SER A 147 -1.51 -3.64 -14.16
CA SER A 147 -1.33 -4.81 -13.32
C SER A 147 -0.87 -4.39 -11.93
N ARG A 148 -1.59 -4.90 -10.92
CA ARG A 148 -1.15 -5.46 -9.61
C ARG A 148 0.19 -4.98 -9.02
N TYR A 149 0.19 -4.83 -7.69
CA TYR A 149 1.25 -4.40 -6.74
C TYR A 149 1.22 -2.90 -6.37
N TYR A 150 0.73 -2.63 -5.16
CA TYR A 150 0.56 -1.30 -4.56
C TYR A 150 1.51 -1.13 -3.37
N VAL A 151 2.73 -0.66 -3.62
CA VAL A 151 3.48 0.28 -2.77
C VAL A 151 4.47 0.97 -3.72
N TRP A 152 4.10 2.13 -4.26
CA TRP A 152 5.08 2.96 -4.97
C TRP A 152 5.85 3.78 -3.94
N SER A 153 7.06 3.33 -3.59
CA SER A 153 8.13 4.29 -3.29
C SER A 153 8.50 4.98 -4.59
N ILE A 154 8.78 6.29 -4.50
CA ILE A 154 9.07 7.20 -5.62
C ILE A 154 10.20 6.66 -6.50
#